data_AF-A0A356GFM5-F1
#
_entry.id   AF-A0A356GFM5-F1
#
_cell.length_a   1.000
_cell.length_b   1.000
_cell.length_c   1.000
_cell.angle_alpha   90.00
_cell.angle_beta   90.00
_cell.angle_gamma   90.00
#
_symmetry.space_group_name_H-M   'P 1'
#
loop_
_entity.id
_entity.type
_entity.pdbx_description
1 polymer ?
#
loop_
_entity_poly.entity_id
_entity_poly.type
_entity_poly.pdbx_seq_one_letter_code
_entity_poly.pdbx_strand_id
1 'polypeptide(L)'
;MKRTGGKFRFPSPYARFDGEIGHFGKSMVMFLFGGFGYGLIEVLWRGRTHWSMVLCGGICFLAMHLVNTGMRRRSIFLRAFVCMLCITAVEFAVGCIVNIGLHLDIWDYSEMKFQLLGQVCLLYSFFWYLLSLAVSAGSNFAARISGNAATQTR
;
A
#
# COMPACT_ATOMS: atom_id res chain seq x y z
N MET A 1 -36.12 -19.62 -3.91
CA MET A 1 -35.78 -18.76 -5.07
C MET A 1 -34.55 -17.92 -4.70
N LYS A 2 -33.38 -18.21 -5.29
CA LYS A 2 -32.06 -17.67 -4.88
C LYS A 2 -31.96 -16.18 -5.22
N ARG A 3 -31.68 -15.33 -4.23
CA ARG A 3 -31.31 -13.91 -4.42
C ARG A 3 -29.92 -13.84 -5.08
N THR A 4 -29.89 -13.62 -6.38
CA THR A 4 -28.67 -13.25 -7.11
C THR A 4 -28.28 -11.82 -6.75
N GLY A 5 -27.42 -11.69 -5.73
CA GLY A 5 -26.75 -10.44 -5.40
C GLY A 5 -25.80 -10.04 -6.53
N GLY A 6 -26.30 -9.24 -7.46
CA GLY A 6 -25.48 -8.58 -8.47
C GLY A 6 -24.48 -7.65 -7.79
N LYS A 7 -23.26 -8.14 -7.53
CA LYS A 7 -22.11 -7.28 -7.22
C LYS A 7 -21.86 -6.42 -8.46
N PHE A 8 -22.38 -5.19 -8.44
CA PHE A 8 -22.08 -4.19 -9.45
C PHE A 8 -20.58 -3.86 -9.38
N ARG A 9 -19.78 -4.63 -10.12
CA ARG A 9 -18.33 -4.51 -10.18
C ARG A 9 -18.02 -3.39 -11.18
N PHE A 10 -17.84 -2.18 -10.65
CA PHE A 10 -17.38 -1.05 -11.44
C PHE A 10 -16.06 -1.39 -12.13
N PRO A 11 -15.87 -1.01 -13.41
CA PRO A 11 -14.66 -1.32 -14.15
C PRO A 11 -13.46 -0.73 -13.41
N SER A 12 -12.51 -1.61 -13.13
CA SER A 12 -11.19 -1.23 -12.68
C SER A 12 -10.51 -0.43 -13.79
N PRO A 13 -9.75 0.65 -13.49
CA PRO A 13 -8.86 1.28 -14.48
C PRO A 13 -7.88 0.29 -15.14
N TYR A 14 -7.74 -0.89 -14.55
CA TYR A 14 -6.95 -2.02 -15.03
C TYR A 14 -7.73 -3.02 -15.88
N ALA A 15 -8.94 -2.68 -16.36
CA ALA A 15 -9.80 -3.56 -17.17
C ALA A 15 -9.07 -4.20 -18.37
N ARG A 16 -8.04 -3.55 -18.88
CA ARG A 16 -7.18 -4.05 -19.97
C ARG A 16 -6.30 -5.25 -19.59
N PHE A 17 -6.11 -5.52 -18.30
CA PHE A 17 -5.40 -6.70 -17.76
C PHE A 17 -6.36 -7.75 -17.17
N ASP A 18 -7.68 -7.55 -17.27
CA ASP A 18 -8.69 -8.41 -16.63
C ASP A 18 -8.92 -9.74 -17.35
N GLY A 19 -8.44 -9.89 -18.59
CA GLY A 19 -8.69 -11.06 -19.44
C GLY A 19 -7.79 -12.28 -19.19
N GLU A 20 -6.58 -12.08 -18.65
CA GLU A 20 -5.54 -13.12 -18.60
C GLU A 20 -5.06 -13.47 -17.17
N ILE A 21 -5.39 -12.65 -16.16
CA ILE A 21 -4.80 -12.75 -14.82
C ILE A 21 -5.91 -12.87 -13.76
N GLY A 22 -6.00 -14.03 -13.08
CA GLY A 22 -6.93 -14.25 -11.97
C GLY A 22 -6.75 -13.25 -10.81
N HIS A 23 -7.71 -13.19 -9.87
CA HIS A 23 -7.65 -12.33 -8.67
C HIS A 23 -6.31 -12.42 -7.92
N PHE A 24 -5.73 -13.62 -7.89
CA PHE A 24 -4.43 -13.89 -7.28
C PHE A 24 -3.26 -13.23 -8.01
N GLY A 25 -3.23 -13.27 -9.34
CA GLY A 25 -2.11 -12.71 -10.11
C GLY A 25 -2.06 -11.17 -10.06
N LYS A 26 -3.22 -10.51 -9.95
CA LYS A 26 -3.26 -9.05 -9.67
C LYS A 26 -2.63 -8.70 -8.33
N SER A 27 -2.95 -9.46 -7.29
CA SER A 27 -2.37 -9.27 -5.96
C SER A 27 -0.86 -9.48 -5.98
N MET A 28 -0.35 -10.47 -6.74
CA MET A 28 1.09 -10.69 -6.91
C MET A 28 1.78 -9.52 -7.62
N VAL A 29 1.21 -9.00 -8.72
CA VAL A 29 1.81 -7.85 -9.42
C VAL A 29 1.87 -6.62 -8.51
N MET A 30 0.82 -6.37 -7.74
CA MET A 30 0.80 -5.26 -6.77
C MET A 30 1.78 -5.47 -5.63
N PHE A 31 1.91 -6.71 -5.13
CA PHE A 31 2.88 -7.07 -4.11
C PHE A 31 4.31 -6.87 -4.60
N LEU A 32 4.64 -7.37 -5.79
CA LEU A 32 5.99 -7.24 -6.38
C LEU A 32 6.33 -5.77 -6.67
N PHE A 33 5.38 -5.00 -7.19
CA PHE A 33 5.57 -3.57 -7.41
C PHE A 33 5.79 -2.81 -6.10
N GLY A 34 5.02 -3.15 -5.06
CA GLY A 34 5.18 -2.61 -3.72
C GLY A 34 6.52 -2.95 -3.07
N GLY A 35 6.91 -4.22 -3.12
CA GLY A 35 8.19 -4.68 -2.57
C GLY A 35 9.39 -4.10 -3.31
N PHE A 36 9.34 -4.02 -4.64
CA PHE A 36 10.39 -3.40 -5.44
C PHE A 36 10.45 -1.88 -5.19
N GLY A 37 9.31 -1.20 -5.16
CA GLY A 37 9.24 0.24 -4.89
C GLY A 37 9.77 0.60 -3.50
N TYR A 38 9.37 -0.15 -2.47
CA TYR A 38 9.89 0.05 -1.11
C TYR A 38 11.38 -0.25 -1.05
N GLY A 39 11.83 -1.37 -1.62
CA GLY A 39 13.24 -1.72 -1.69
C GLY A 39 14.07 -0.64 -2.39
N LEU A 40 13.57 -0.04 -3.47
CA LEU A 40 14.26 1.04 -4.16
C LEU A 40 14.36 2.31 -3.31
N ILE A 41 13.28 2.71 -2.64
CA ILE A 41 13.28 3.85 -1.71
C ILE A 41 14.29 3.62 -0.59
N GLU A 42 14.34 2.41 -0.06
CA GLU A 42 15.25 2.06 1.04
C GLU A 42 16.71 1.97 0.60
N VAL A 43 17.00 1.42 -0.59
CA VAL A 43 18.36 1.48 -1.18
C VAL A 43 18.78 2.93 -1.38
N LEU A 44 17.89 3.80 -1.86
CA LEU A 44 18.20 5.22 -2.07
C LEU A 44 18.41 5.98 -0.75
N TRP A 45 17.72 5.59 0.34
CA TRP A 45 17.80 6.29 1.62
C TRP A 45 18.92 5.75 2.54
N ARG A 46 19.07 4.43 2.65
CA ARG A 46 20.01 3.75 3.59
C ARG A 46 21.15 3.01 2.89
N GLY A 47 21.11 2.82 1.57
CA GLY A 47 22.17 2.11 0.83
C GLY A 47 22.18 0.58 1.00
N ARG A 48 21.26 0.01 1.80
CA ARG A 48 21.09 -1.44 2.00
C ARG A 48 19.62 -1.77 2.17
N THR A 49 19.21 -2.93 1.64
CA THR A 49 17.84 -3.47 1.80
C THR A 49 17.94 -4.90 2.32
N HIS A 50 17.13 -5.21 3.33
CA HIS A 50 16.93 -6.58 3.79
C HIS A 50 15.72 -7.21 3.10
N TRP A 51 15.77 -8.52 2.86
CA TRP A 51 14.67 -9.27 2.23
C TRP A 51 13.35 -9.16 3.01
N SER A 52 13.41 -8.99 4.34
CA SER A 52 12.24 -8.72 5.19
C SER A 52 11.54 -7.40 4.86
N MET A 53 12.29 -6.40 4.38
CA MET A 53 11.75 -5.09 4.02
C MET A 53 11.06 -5.08 2.66
N VAL A 54 11.57 -5.89 1.71
CA VAL A 54 10.87 -6.14 0.45
C VAL A 54 9.53 -6.82 0.69
N LEU A 55 9.49 -7.81 1.61
CA LEU A 55 8.24 -8.45 2.04
C LEU A 55 7.31 -7.46 2.75
N CYS A 56 7.84 -6.64 3.66
CA CYS A 56 7.09 -5.59 4.35
C CYS A 56 6.44 -4.61 3.35
N GLY A 57 7.23 -4.09 2.40
CA GLY A 57 6.77 -3.20 1.34
C GLY A 57 5.66 -3.81 0.48
N GLY A 58 5.78 -5.10 0.13
CA GLY A 58 4.72 -5.82 -0.60
C GLY A 58 3.41 -5.94 0.21
N ILE A 59 3.50 -6.28 1.51
CA ILE A 59 2.32 -6.36 2.40
C ILE A 59 1.67 -4.97 2.56
N CYS A 60 2.48 -3.94 2.79
CA CYS A 60 2.02 -2.55 2.91
C CYS A 60 1.29 -2.09 1.65
N PHE A 61 1.85 -2.37 0.47
CA PHE A 61 1.22 -1.98 -0.79
C PHE A 61 -0.08 -2.74 -1.08
N LEU A 62 -0.14 -4.02 -0.70
CA LEU A 62 -1.38 -4.79 -0.77
C LEU A 62 -2.45 -4.23 0.17
N ALA A 63 -2.09 -3.90 1.42
CA ALA A 63 -2.99 -3.26 2.38
C ALA A 63 -3.51 -1.92 1.85
N MET A 64 -2.62 -1.09 1.27
CA MET A 64 -3.02 0.14 0.60
C MET A 64 -4.01 -0.13 -0.52
N HIS A 65 -3.76 -1.11 -1.38
CA HIS A 65 -4.68 -1.46 -2.47
C HIS A 65 -6.07 -1.86 -1.97
N LEU A 66 -6.13 -2.67 -0.91
CA LEU A 66 -7.40 -3.10 -0.31
C LEU A 66 -8.18 -1.93 0.31
N VAL A 67 -7.51 -1.05 1.04
CA VAL A 67 -8.13 0.18 1.60
C VAL A 67 -8.64 1.07 0.47
N ASN A 68 -7.82 1.23 -0.58
CA ASN A 68 -8.12 2.10 -1.70
C ASN A 68 -9.31 1.63 -2.53
N THR A 69 -9.47 0.32 -2.69
CA THR A 69 -10.60 -0.30 -3.40
C THR A 69 -11.85 -0.36 -2.54
N GLY A 70 -11.72 -0.71 -1.26
CA GLY A 70 -12.84 -0.80 -0.31
C GLY A 70 -13.44 0.56 0.06
N MET A 71 -12.61 1.59 0.19
CA MET A 71 -13.03 2.93 0.61
C MET A 71 -13.07 3.95 -0.53
N ARG A 72 -13.19 3.51 -1.79
CA ARG A 72 -13.12 4.40 -2.97
C ARG A 72 -14.11 5.57 -2.95
N ARG A 73 -15.25 5.43 -2.28
CA ARG A 73 -16.29 6.48 -2.10
C ARG A 73 -16.02 7.45 -0.95
N ARG A 74 -15.00 7.20 -0.12
CA ARG A 74 -14.61 8.08 0.99
C ARG A 74 -13.55 9.07 0.55
N SER A 75 -13.36 10.12 1.35
CA SER A 75 -12.36 11.16 1.14
C SER A 75 -10.95 10.56 1.01
N ILE A 76 -10.14 11.14 0.13
CA ILE A 76 -8.74 10.75 -0.08
C ILE A 76 -7.93 10.86 1.21
N PHE A 77 -8.25 11.84 2.05
CA PHE A 77 -7.57 12.06 3.33
C PHE A 77 -7.85 10.91 4.30
N LEU A 78 -9.11 10.44 4.36
CA LEU A 78 -9.47 9.31 5.22
C LEU A 78 -8.84 8.01 4.74
N ARG A 79 -8.79 7.79 3.42
CA ARG A 79 -8.07 6.64 2.82
C ARG A 79 -6.59 6.67 3.17
N ALA A 80 -5.94 7.81 2.95
CA ALA A 80 -4.52 7.99 3.26
C ALA A 80 -4.23 7.79 4.76
N PHE A 81 -5.12 8.26 5.64
CA PHE A 81 -4.99 8.09 7.08
C PHE A 81 -5.11 6.61 7.50
N VAL A 82 -6.07 5.87 6.95
CA VAL A 82 -6.19 4.42 7.21
C VAL A 82 -4.98 3.67 6.66
N CYS A 83 -4.52 4.00 5.44
CA CYS A 83 -3.31 3.41 4.86
C CYS A 83 -2.08 3.66 5.74
N MET A 84 -1.89 4.90 6.21
CA MET A 84 -0.82 5.24 7.14
C MET A 84 -0.86 4.34 8.38
N LEU A 85 -2.02 4.23 9.05
CA LEU A 85 -2.16 3.39 10.24
C LEU A 85 -1.84 1.93 9.96
N CYS A 86 -2.29 1.39 8.82
CA CYS A 86 -1.97 0.01 8.43
C CYS A 86 -0.47 -0.18 8.20
N ILE A 87 0.19 0.73 7.49
CA ILE A 87 1.63 0.66 7.21
C ILE A 87 2.42 0.74 8.52
N THR A 88 2.14 1.73 9.37
CA THR A 88 2.80 1.87 10.67
C THR A 88 2.60 0.63 11.55
N ALA A 89 1.42 0.02 11.55
CA ALA A 89 1.16 -1.21 12.30
C ALA A 89 1.97 -2.40 11.78
N VAL A 90 2.07 -2.55 10.45
CA VAL A 90 2.87 -3.62 9.82
C VAL A 90 4.35 -3.39 10.11
N GLU A 91 4.88 -2.18 9.92
CA GLU A 91 6.27 -1.86 10.23
C GLU A 91 6.60 -2.11 11.70
N PHE A 92 5.70 -1.74 12.61
CA PHE A 92 5.88 -2.01 14.04
C PHE A 92 5.90 -3.51 14.33
N ALA A 93 4.98 -4.28 13.76
CA ALA A 93 4.95 -5.74 13.95
C ALA A 93 6.22 -6.41 13.40
N VAL A 94 6.66 -6.02 12.19
CA VAL A 94 7.89 -6.55 11.60
C VAL A 94 9.11 -6.12 12.43
N GLY A 95 9.18 -4.87 12.90
CA GLY A 95 10.26 -4.43 13.79
C GLY A 95 10.32 -5.22 15.09
N CYS A 96 9.16 -5.48 15.72
CA CYS A 96 9.10 -6.33 16.90
C CYS A 96 9.57 -7.76 16.63
N ILE A 97 9.18 -8.37 15.51
CA ILE A 97 9.60 -9.74 15.18
C ILE A 97 11.10 -9.78 14.87
N VAL A 98 11.58 -8.84 14.06
CA VAL A 98 12.87 -8.94 13.40
C VAL A 98 13.99 -8.25 14.20
N ASN A 99 13.73 -7.09 14.80
CA ASN A 99 14.71 -6.42 15.65
C ASN A 99 14.63 -6.90 17.10
N ILE A 100 13.44 -7.03 17.69
CA ILE A 100 13.33 -7.47 19.10
C ILE A 100 13.41 -9.00 19.22
N GLY A 101 12.67 -9.74 18.38
CA GLY A 101 12.63 -11.20 18.45
C GLY A 101 13.89 -11.88 17.93
N LEU A 102 14.39 -11.43 16.77
CA LEU A 102 15.55 -12.04 16.09
C LEU A 102 16.87 -11.28 16.33
N HIS A 103 16.85 -10.14 17.03
CA HIS A 103 18.05 -9.32 17.30
C HIS A 103 18.86 -8.98 16.04
N LEU A 104 18.17 -8.78 14.91
CA LEU A 104 18.84 -8.53 13.63
C LEU A 104 19.25 -7.07 13.44
N ASP A 105 18.79 -6.15 14.32
CA ASP A 105 19.07 -4.71 14.29
C ASP A 105 19.08 -4.11 12.87
N ILE A 106 18.08 -4.51 12.06
CA ILE A 106 17.96 -4.12 10.66
C ILE A 106 17.73 -2.61 10.56
N TRP A 107 16.96 -2.06 11.50
CA TRP A 107 16.80 -0.62 11.64
C TRP A 107 16.67 -0.22 13.10
N ASP A 108 17.16 0.98 13.39
CA ASP A 108 17.05 1.58 14.71
C ASP A 108 16.53 3.02 14.55
N TYR A 109 15.37 3.30 15.15
CA TYR A 109 14.81 4.64 15.26
C TYR A 109 14.90 5.20 16.68
N SER A 110 15.73 4.58 17.54
CA SER A 110 15.88 4.94 18.96
C SER A 110 16.28 6.38 19.20
N GLU A 111 17.07 6.96 18.29
CA GLU A 111 17.54 8.35 18.39
C GLU A 111 16.55 9.37 17.81
N MET A 112 15.44 8.92 17.22
CA MET A 112 14.48 9.82 16.58
C MET A 112 13.36 10.26 17.51
N LYS A 113 12.93 11.52 17.41
CA LYS A 113 11.83 12.06 18.22
C LYS A 113 10.50 11.41 17.82
N PHE A 114 9.63 11.16 18.80
CA PHE A 114 8.31 10.51 18.62
C PHE A 114 8.38 9.09 18.04
N GLN A 115 9.36 8.32 18.49
CA GLN A 115 9.50 6.91 18.19
C GLN A 115 8.67 6.01 19.13
N LEU A 116 8.30 4.83 18.65
CA LEU A 116 7.78 3.72 19.46
C LEU A 116 8.78 2.56 19.40
N LEU A 117 9.39 2.23 20.55
CA LEU A 117 10.29 1.09 20.77
C LEU A 117 11.48 0.96 19.80
N GLY A 118 11.95 2.03 19.17
CA GLY A 118 12.99 1.97 18.14
C GLY A 118 12.49 1.46 16.80
N GLN A 119 11.22 1.05 16.69
CA GLN A 119 10.71 0.27 15.57
C GLN A 119 9.91 1.10 14.57
N VAL A 120 9.13 2.07 15.04
CA VAL A 120 8.42 3.02 14.17
C VAL A 120 8.58 4.43 14.72
N CYS A 121 8.49 5.43 13.85
CA CYS A 121 8.42 6.80 14.30
C CYS A 121 7.30 7.57 13.62
N LEU A 122 6.84 8.64 14.28
CA LEU A 122 5.79 9.50 13.76
C LEU A 122 6.22 10.18 12.45
N LEU A 123 7.52 10.50 12.30
CA LEU A 123 8.06 11.12 11.09
C LEU A 123 7.92 10.22 9.86
N TYR A 124 8.28 8.93 9.96
CA TYR A 124 8.08 7.97 8.87
C TYR A 124 6.61 7.68 8.63
N SER A 125 5.80 7.60 9.70
CA SER A 125 4.34 7.51 9.56
C SER A 125 3.79 8.69 8.75
N PHE A 126 4.30 9.90 8.95
CA PHE A 126 3.92 11.06 8.15
C PHE A 126 4.34 10.93 6.66
N PHE A 127 5.54 10.41 6.37
CA PHE A 127 5.93 10.11 4.99
C PHE A 127 5.02 9.05 4.34
N TRP A 128 4.63 8.02 5.09
CA TRP A 128 3.68 7.01 4.62
C TRP A 128 2.30 7.57 4.34
N TYR A 129 1.86 8.54 5.15
CA TYR A 129 0.64 9.28 4.89
C TYR A 129 0.73 10.05 3.57
N LEU A 130 1.83 10.78 3.33
CA LEU A 130 2.04 11.54 2.09
C LEU A 130 2.08 10.63 0.85
N LEU A 131 2.80 9.51 0.94
CA LEU A 131 2.84 8.50 -0.12
C LEU A 131 1.43 7.92 -0.39
N SER A 132 0.69 7.60 0.66
CA SER A 132 -0.67 7.09 0.56
C SER A 132 -1.63 8.10 -0.07
N LEU A 133 -1.40 9.39 0.17
CA LEU A 133 -2.16 10.49 -0.41
C LEU A 133 -1.87 10.60 -1.92
N ALA A 134 -0.60 10.53 -2.31
CA ALA A 134 -0.18 10.53 -3.72
C ALA A 134 -0.77 9.33 -4.49
N VAL A 135 -0.70 8.13 -3.91
CA VAL A 135 -1.28 6.92 -4.51
C VAL A 135 -2.80 7.01 -4.62
N SER A 136 -3.47 7.51 -3.57
CA SER A 136 -4.93 7.70 -3.56
C SER A 136 -5.38 8.73 -4.60
N ALA A 137 -4.62 9.82 -4.75
CA ALA A 137 -4.87 10.86 -5.75
C ALA A 137 -4.67 10.31 -7.17
N GLY A 138 -3.55 9.64 -7.44
CA GLY A 138 -3.28 9.00 -8.74
C GLY A 138 -4.35 7.97 -9.12
N SER A 139 -4.82 7.18 -8.15
CA SER A 139 -5.91 6.22 -8.35
C SER A 139 -7.23 6.90 -8.77
N ASN A 140 -7.56 8.04 -8.15
CA ASN A 140 -8.74 8.81 -8.52
C ASN A 140 -8.58 9.47 -9.90
N PHE A 141 -7.38 9.94 -10.23
CA PHE A 141 -7.07 10.51 -11.54
C PHE A 141 -7.21 9.47 -12.66
N ALA A 142 -6.63 8.29 -12.48
CA ALA A 142 -6.78 7.17 -13.42
C ALA A 142 -8.24 6.74 -13.59
N ALA A 143 -9.02 6.73 -12.50
CA ALA A 143 -10.45 6.45 -12.55
C ALA A 143 -11.24 7.52 -13.31
N ARG A 144 -10.86 8.81 -13.20
CA ARG A 144 -11.46 9.92 -13.96
C ARG A 144 -11.18 9.81 -15.45
N ILE A 145 -9.94 9.50 -15.85
CA ILE A 145 -9.58 9.28 -17.26
C ILE A 145 -10.37 8.11 -17.84
N SER A 146 -10.43 7.00 -17.10
CA SER A 146 -11.16 5.80 -17.55
C SER A 146 -12.67 6.06 -17.65
N GLY A 147 -13.24 6.87 -16.75
CA GLY A 147 -14.66 7.26 -16.78
C GLY A 147 -15.00 8.22 -17.93
N ASN A 148 -14.10 9.16 -18.26
CA ASN A 148 -14.27 10.04 -19.41
C ASN A 148 -14.18 9.25 -20.72
N ALA A 149 -13.25 8.30 -20.81
CA ALA A 149 -13.13 7.42 -21.98
C ALA A 149 -14.37 6.55 -22.21
N ALA A 150 -15.05 6.09 -21.14
CA ALA A 150 -16.28 5.30 -21.26
C ALA A 150 -17.51 6.13 -21.65
N THR A 151 -17.51 7.42 -21.34
CA THR A 151 -18.61 8.35 -21.69
C THR A 151 -18.52 8.82 -23.15
N GLN A 152 -17.32 8.82 -23.73
CA GLN A 152 -17.07 9.29 -25.09
C GLN A 152 -17.33 8.22 -26.17
N THR A 153 -17.52 6.95 -25.79
CA THR A 153 -17.87 5.85 -26.71
C THR A 153 -19.38 5.60 -26.78
N ARG A 154 -20.21 6.57 -26.39
CA ARG A 154 -21.67 6.45 -26.36
C ARG A 154 -22.36 7.51 -27.19
#